data_AF-A0A2C9LK23-F1
#
_entry.id   AF-A0A2C9LK23-F1
#
_cell.length_a   1.000
_cell.length_b   1.000
_cell.length_c   1.000
_cell.angle_alpha   90.00
_cell.angle_beta   90.00
_cell.angle_gamma   90.00
#
_symmetry.space_group_name_H-M   'P 1'
#
loop_
_entity.id
_entity.type
_entity.pdbx_description
1 polymer ?
#
loop_
_entity_poly.entity_id
_entity_poly.type
_entity_poly.pdbx_seq_one_letter_code
_entity_poly.pdbx_strand_id
1 'polypeptide(L)'
;IPNSGRGLPRLDYRTQEWDKAFRNYLKSLDKKKPVVWCGDLNVAHKEIDLKNPKGNLRTAGFTEEERDSFSDTLKEGFFDSFRFLHPKEEHAYTFWTYMMNARAKNAG
;
A
#
# COMPACT_ATOMS: atom_id res chain seq x y z
N ILE A 1 1.42 -3.74 -13.68
CA ILE A 1 1.14 -3.32 -12.29
C ILE A 1 1.86 -4.28 -11.35
N PRO A 2 2.64 -3.80 -10.35
CA PRO A 2 3.43 -4.63 -9.44
C PRO A 2 2.58 -5.26 -8.32
N ASN A 3 1.43 -5.84 -8.66
CA ASN A 3 0.63 -6.59 -7.68
C ASN A 3 1.28 -7.97 -7.44
N SER A 4 1.37 -8.40 -6.18
CA SER A 4 1.98 -9.68 -5.78
C SER A 4 1.21 -10.91 -6.26
N GLY A 5 -0.06 -10.75 -6.61
CA GLY A 5 -0.92 -11.78 -7.18
C GLY A 5 -1.56 -12.72 -6.15
N ARG A 6 -2.62 -13.42 -6.56
CA ARG A 6 -3.23 -14.47 -5.74
C ARG A 6 -2.24 -15.61 -5.54
N GLY A 7 -2.02 -16.02 -4.29
CA GLY A 7 -0.98 -16.99 -3.94
C GLY A 7 0.44 -16.42 -3.92
N LEU A 8 0.58 -15.09 -4.04
CA LEU A 8 1.83 -14.34 -3.87
C LEU A 8 2.99 -14.74 -4.82
N PRO A 9 2.76 -15.17 -6.09
CA PRO A 9 3.84 -15.61 -6.97
C PRO A 9 4.85 -14.49 -7.33
N ARG A 10 4.49 -13.23 -7.12
CA ARG A 10 5.30 -12.06 -7.46
C ARG A 10 5.71 -11.24 -6.24
N LEU A 11 5.53 -11.77 -5.02
CA LEU A 11 5.86 -11.03 -3.80
C LEU A 11 7.34 -10.64 -3.73
N ASP A 12 8.24 -11.56 -4.11
CA ASP A 12 9.67 -11.28 -4.18
C ASP A 12 9.98 -10.18 -5.20
N TYR A 13 9.45 -10.31 -6.41
CA TYR A 13 9.58 -9.26 -7.42
C TYR A 13 9.03 -7.90 -6.94
N ARG A 14 7.88 -7.89 -6.26
CA ARG A 14 7.28 -6.67 -5.70
C ARG A 14 8.20 -6.02 -4.67
N THR A 15 8.60 -6.76 -3.65
CA THR A 15 9.25 -6.19 -2.45
C THR A 15 10.76 -6.09 -2.58
N GLN A 16 11.41 -7.04 -3.26
CA GLN A 16 12.86 -7.12 -3.36
C GLN A 16 13.43 -6.40 -4.58
N GLU A 17 12.65 -6.24 -5.64
CA GLU A 17 13.09 -5.59 -6.88
C GLU A 17 12.35 -4.28 -7.13
N TRP A 18 11.03 -4.35 -7.35
CA TRP A 18 10.23 -3.22 -7.81
C TRP A 18 10.20 -2.08 -6.79
N ASP A 19 9.81 -2.36 -5.55
CA ASP A 19 9.68 -1.32 -4.52
C ASP A 19 11.02 -0.66 -4.20
N LYS A 20 12.12 -1.43 -4.18
CA LYS A 20 13.47 -0.88 -3.96
C LYS A 20 13.90 0.02 -5.11
N ALA A 21 13.70 -0.42 -6.36
CA ALA A 21 13.99 0.38 -7.53
C ALA A 21 13.16 1.67 -7.56
N PHE A 22 11.87 1.57 -7.25
CA PHE A 22 10.96 2.70 -7.23
C PHE A 22 11.28 3.69 -6.11
N ARG A 23 11.58 3.22 -4.90
CA ARG A 23 12.07 4.06 -3.79
C ARG A 23 13.33 4.84 -4.17
N ASN A 24 14.30 4.18 -4.80
CA ASN A 24 15.52 4.85 -5.28
C ASN A 24 15.21 5.91 -6.34
N TYR A 25 14.26 5.63 -7.24
CA TYR A 25 13.78 6.60 -8.21
C TYR A 25 13.13 7.82 -7.53
N LEU A 26 12.22 7.62 -6.58
CA LEU A 26 11.60 8.70 -5.80
C LEU A 26 12.64 9.58 -5.10
N LYS A 27 13.63 8.97 -4.44
CA LYS A 27 14.76 9.69 -3.81
C LYS A 27 15.56 10.52 -4.83
N SER A 28 15.74 10.01 -6.04
CA SER A 28 16.46 10.74 -7.10
C SER A 28 15.69 11.96 -7.60
N LEU A 29 14.35 11.89 -7.60
CA LEU A 29 13.49 13.01 -7.96
C LEU A 29 13.45 14.06 -6.84
N ASP A 30 13.36 13.62 -5.58
CA ASP A 30 13.26 14.49 -4.41
C ASP A 30 14.50 15.37 -4.23
N LYS A 31 15.69 14.86 -4.60
CA LYS A 31 16.93 15.64 -4.70
C LYS A 31 16.86 16.83 -5.67
N LYS A 32 15.92 16.82 -6.62
CA LYS A 32 15.75 17.89 -7.61
C LYS A 32 14.66 18.86 -7.19
N LYS A 33 13.49 18.34 -6.81
CA LYS A 33 12.31 19.08 -6.35
C LYS A 33 11.43 18.18 -5.49
N PRO A 34 10.62 18.73 -4.57
CA PRO A 34 9.68 17.94 -3.78
C PRO A 34 8.77 17.07 -4.65
N VAL A 35 8.51 15.85 -4.17
CA VAL A 35 7.78 14.82 -4.93
C VAL A 35 6.39 14.56 -4.36
N VAL A 36 5.41 14.42 -5.25
CA VAL A 36 4.10 13.85 -4.94
C VAL A 36 4.01 12.48 -5.60
N TRP A 37 3.81 11.44 -4.79
CA TRP A 37 3.59 10.07 -5.24
C TRP A 37 2.12 9.69 -5.03
N CYS A 38 1.38 9.53 -6.13
CA CYS A 38 -0.05 9.20 -6.10
C CYS A 38 -0.40 8.08 -7.08
N GLY A 39 -1.45 7.32 -6.77
CA GLY A 39 -1.97 6.26 -7.62
C GLY A 39 -2.44 5.05 -6.81
N ASP A 40 -2.69 3.93 -7.49
CA ASP A 40 -2.92 2.65 -6.84
C ASP A 40 -1.58 2.01 -6.46
N LEU A 41 -1.24 2.09 -5.18
CA LEU A 41 0.01 1.57 -4.63
C LEU A 41 -0.05 0.08 -4.29
N ASN A 42 -1.22 -0.56 -4.44
CA ASN A 42 -1.43 -1.97 -4.13
C ASN A 42 -0.87 -2.37 -2.75
N VAL A 43 -1.14 -1.57 -1.71
CA VAL A 43 -0.80 -1.87 -0.31
C VAL A 43 -1.76 -1.11 0.62
N ALA A 44 -2.33 -1.81 1.60
CA ALA A 44 -2.95 -1.21 2.78
C ALA A 44 -1.91 -1.24 3.91
N HIS A 45 -1.47 -0.07 4.40
CA HIS A 45 -0.28 0.03 5.25
C HIS A 45 -0.54 -0.49 6.67
N LYS A 46 -1.65 -0.08 7.28
CA LYS A 46 -2.04 -0.36 8.65
C LYS A 46 -3.36 -1.13 8.69
N GLU A 47 -3.65 -1.74 9.84
CA GLU A 47 -4.91 -2.47 10.03
C GLU A 47 -6.17 -1.61 9.82
N ILE A 48 -6.08 -0.30 10.08
CA ILE A 48 -7.17 0.65 9.85
C ILE A 48 -7.45 0.92 8.36
N ASP A 49 -6.55 0.51 7.46
CA ASP A 49 -6.61 0.79 6.02
C ASP A 49 -7.39 -0.27 5.22
N LEU A 50 -7.89 -1.31 5.87
CA LEU A 50 -8.77 -2.33 5.27
C LEU A 50 -9.79 -2.87 6.27
N LYS A 51 -10.88 -3.48 5.80
CA LYS A 51 -11.97 -3.95 6.67
C LYS A 51 -11.64 -5.18 7.50
N ASN A 52 -10.86 -6.11 6.95
CA ASN A 52 -10.57 -7.41 7.57
C ASN A 52 -9.06 -7.70 7.64
N PRO A 53 -8.30 -7.02 8.51
CA PRO A 53 -6.84 -7.18 8.59
C PRO A 53 -6.44 -8.63 8.92
N LYS A 54 -7.08 -9.24 9.92
CA LYS A 54 -6.74 -10.59 10.40
C LYS A 54 -6.87 -11.66 9.31
N GLY A 55 -7.88 -11.55 8.43
CA GLY A 55 -8.09 -12.48 7.33
C GLY A 55 -7.17 -12.26 6.11
N ASN A 56 -6.48 -11.12 6.04
CA ASN A 56 -5.75 -10.69 4.85
C ASN A 56 -4.23 -10.66 5.03
N LEU A 57 -3.69 -11.04 6.20
CA LEU A 57 -2.24 -11.03 6.49
C LEU A 57 -1.36 -11.80 5.48
N ARG A 58 -1.95 -12.70 4.68
CA ARG A 58 -1.27 -13.47 3.62
C ARG A 58 -1.89 -13.28 2.24
N THR A 59 -2.45 -12.09 2.01
CA THR A 59 -3.05 -11.71 0.73
C THR A 59 -2.31 -10.54 0.12
N ALA A 60 -2.24 -10.50 -1.21
CA ALA A 60 -1.60 -9.40 -1.92
C ALA A 60 -2.29 -8.07 -1.56
N GLY A 61 -1.49 -7.06 -1.26
CA GLY A 61 -1.91 -5.77 -0.72
C GLY A 61 -1.87 -5.68 0.81
N PHE A 62 -1.69 -6.78 1.56
CA PHE A 62 -1.64 -6.73 3.03
C PHE A 62 -0.66 -7.74 3.65
N THR A 63 0.33 -8.23 2.90
CA THR A 63 1.40 -9.02 3.51
C THR A 63 2.30 -8.15 4.38
N GLU A 64 3.02 -8.76 5.33
CA GLU A 64 3.99 -8.06 6.17
C GLU A 64 5.08 -7.41 5.31
N GLU A 65 5.59 -8.10 4.29
CA GLU A 65 6.64 -7.63 3.41
C GLU A 65 6.22 -6.41 2.57
N GLU A 66 4.98 -6.38 2.06
CA GLU A 66 4.45 -5.22 1.33
C GLU A 66 4.30 -4.00 2.25
N ARG A 67 3.81 -4.21 3.48
CA ARG A 67 3.62 -3.16 4.49
C ARG A 67 4.95 -2.61 5.00
N ASP A 68 5.93 -3.47 5.22
CA ASP A 68 7.28 -3.08 5.62
C ASP A 68 8.00 -2.34 4.51
N SER A 69 7.88 -2.83 3.26
CA SER A 69 8.43 -2.15 2.08
C SER A 69 7.87 -0.75 1.88
N PHE A 70 6.56 -0.56 2.13
CA PHE A 70 5.92 0.76 2.14
C PHE A 70 6.44 1.63 3.31
N SER A 71 6.52 1.07 4.52
CA SER A 71 7.08 1.75 5.70
C SER A 71 8.49 2.27 5.46
N ASP A 72 9.34 1.45 4.86
CA ASP A 72 10.71 1.82 4.52
C ASP A 72 10.78 2.93 3.47
N THR A 73 9.82 3.00 2.55
CA THR A 73 9.73 4.12 1.60
C THR A 73 9.34 5.41 2.32
N LEU A 74 8.42 5.36 3.29
CA LEU A 74 8.09 6.53 4.11
C LEU A 74 9.28 7.03 4.95
N LYS A 75 10.09 6.12 5.49
CA LYS A 75 11.31 6.48 6.26
C LYS A 75 12.33 7.32 5.46
N GLU A 76 12.24 7.36 4.13
CA GLU A 76 13.11 8.18 3.27
C GLU A 76 12.70 9.66 3.20
N GLY A 77 11.81 10.12 4.10
CA GLY A 77 11.34 11.51 4.16
C GLY A 77 9.96 11.74 3.53
N PHE A 78 9.26 10.67 3.17
CA PHE A 78 7.89 10.73 2.66
C PHE A 78 6.88 10.50 3.79
N PHE A 79 5.66 11.02 3.61
CA PHE A 79 4.55 10.74 4.51
C PHE A 79 3.27 10.48 3.72
N ASP A 80 2.40 9.64 4.27
CA ASP A 80 1.05 9.44 3.77
C ASP A 80 0.20 10.67 4.13
N SER A 81 -0.13 11.48 3.12
CA SER A 81 -0.91 12.71 3.30
C SER A 81 -2.30 12.48 3.90
N PHE A 82 -2.98 11.38 3.55
CA PHE A 82 -4.30 11.07 4.10
C PHE A 82 -4.18 10.73 5.58
N ARG A 83 -3.23 9.86 5.94
CA ARG A 83 -3.02 9.48 7.35
C ARG A 83 -2.40 10.57 8.19
N PHE A 84 -1.69 11.51 7.59
CA PHE A 84 -1.21 12.70 8.29
C PHE A 84 -2.38 13.60 8.73
N LEU A 85 -3.35 13.83 7.84
CA LEU A 85 -4.53 14.67 8.13
C LEU A 85 -5.61 13.92 8.92
N HIS A 86 -5.75 12.62 8.69
CA HIS A 86 -6.81 11.74 9.22
C HIS A 86 -6.22 10.50 9.92
N PRO A 87 -5.45 10.67 11.00
CA PRO A 87 -4.65 9.58 11.59
C PRO A 87 -5.48 8.46 12.22
N LYS A 88 -6.73 8.73 12.59
CA LYS A 88 -7.63 7.80 13.29
C LYS A 88 -8.91 7.50 12.51
N GLU A 89 -9.02 7.97 11.26
CA GLU A 89 -10.24 7.78 10.48
C GLU A 89 -10.33 6.34 9.98
N GLU A 90 -11.31 5.61 10.50
CA GLU A 90 -11.59 4.22 10.11
C GLU A 90 -12.59 4.18 8.96
N HIS A 91 -12.66 3.05 8.26
CA HIS A 91 -13.62 2.80 7.18
C HIS A 91 -13.50 3.70 5.93
N ALA A 92 -12.35 4.37 5.76
CA ALA A 92 -11.98 5.12 4.58
C ALA A 92 -11.20 4.23 3.59
N TYR A 93 -11.90 3.64 2.63
CA TYR A 93 -11.32 2.73 1.63
C TYR A 93 -11.39 3.33 0.22
N THR A 94 -10.47 2.92 -0.65
CA THR A 94 -10.41 3.35 -2.06
C THR A 94 -10.69 2.23 -3.05
N PHE A 95 -10.75 0.98 -2.56
CA PHE A 95 -10.99 -0.21 -3.35
C PHE A 95 -12.02 -1.11 -2.66
N TRP A 96 -12.82 -1.80 -3.47
CA TRP A 96 -13.71 -2.86 -3.03
C TRP A 96 -13.73 -3.95 -4.11
N THR A 97 -13.68 -5.22 -3.70
CA THR A 97 -13.92 -6.31 -4.64
C THR A 97 -15.34 -6.25 -5.20
N TYR A 98 -15.51 -6.60 -6.48
CA TYR A 98 -16.84 -6.73 -7.09
C TYR A 98 -17.65 -7.89 -6.52
N MET A 99 -16.99 -8.86 -5.88
CA MET A 99 -17.63 -10.01 -5.28
C MET A 99 -18.43 -9.63 -4.01
N MET A 100 -19.48 -10.42 -3.72
CA MET A 100 -20.23 -10.37 -2.45
C MET A 100 -20.83 -8.99 -2.09
N ASN A 101 -20.99 -8.10 -3.08
CA ASN A 101 -21.49 -6.74 -2.91
C ASN A 101 -20.67 -5.93 -1.87
N ALA A 102 -19.34 -6.07 -1.92
CA ALA A 102 -18.44 -5.51 -0.90
C ALA A 102 -18.55 -3.98 -0.79
N ARG A 103 -18.72 -3.27 -1.92
CA ARG A 103 -18.87 -1.81 -1.94
C ARG A 103 -20.09 -1.33 -1.15
N ALA A 104 -21.25 -1.98 -1.33
CA ALA A 104 -22.47 -1.60 -0.59
C ALA A 104 -22.35 -1.86 0.92
N LYS A 105 -21.49 -2.80 1.33
CA LYS A 105 -21.22 -3.13 2.75
C LYS A 105 -20.06 -2.32 3.34
N ASN A 106 -19.46 -1.43 2.55
CA ASN A 106 -18.18 -0.80 2.83
C ASN A 106 -17.10 -1.78 3.35
N ALA A 107 -16.98 -2.93 2.67
CA ALA A 107 -15.99 -3.96 2.96
C ALA A 107 -14.80 -3.80 2.00
N GLY A 108 -14.02 -2.75 2.21
CA GLY A 108 -12.82 -2.44 1.44
C GLY A 108 -11.58 -3.19 1.93
#